data_AF-A0A958GEU8-F1
#
_entry.id   AF-A0A958GEU8-F1
#
_cell.length_a   1.000
_cell.length_b   1.000
_cell.length_c   1.000
_cell.angle_alpha   90.00
_cell.angle_beta   90.00
_cell.angle_gamma   90.00
#
_symmetry.space_group_name_H-M   'P 1'
#
loop_
_entity.id
_entity.type
_entity.pdbx_description
1 polymer ?
#
loop_
_entity_poly.entity_id
_entity_poly.type
_entity_poly.pdbx_seq_one_letter_code
_entity_poly.pdbx_strand_id
1 'polypeptide(L)'
;MNSLSLIAPIGLLLIGLASLFYICKIIYSAISKTNFFQTFLRKIHSSKFDKIDALIEQEKLKEAFFMATEVFIFDISKIKVNNLQALFINNSEVFKRIVKTTEVLNPPVKEIPIIEELISSRASLSKSFVEASLTKSSIKKSNSNKNWALDEYNNRINDLKDKLQTNSRSLTVQIDSLKQKMQSSQNESLTYH
;
A
#
# COMPACT_ATOMS: atom_id res chain seq x y z
N MET A 1 63.19 19.88 10.83
CA MET A 1 62.29 18.76 10.45
C MET A 1 60.97 19.37 10.04
N ASN A 2 60.66 19.34 8.74
CA ASN A 2 59.60 20.15 8.14
C ASN A 2 58.22 19.49 8.36
N SER A 3 57.45 20.01 9.31
CA SER A 3 56.07 19.62 9.59
C SER A 3 55.10 19.85 8.41
N LEU A 4 55.53 20.56 7.35
CA LEU A 4 54.71 20.81 6.17
C LEU A 4 54.51 19.59 5.25
N SER A 5 55.38 18.57 5.27
CA SER A 5 55.27 17.44 4.33
C SER A 5 54.20 16.41 4.69
N LEU A 6 53.66 16.46 5.91
CA LEU A 6 52.60 15.57 6.41
C LEU A 6 51.19 16.15 6.27
N ILE A 7 51.06 17.46 6.01
CA ILE A 7 49.75 18.14 5.92
C ILE A 7 49.05 17.82 4.60
N ALA A 8 49.80 17.73 3.50
CA ALA A 8 49.27 17.40 2.18
C ALA A 8 48.59 16.01 2.08
N PRO A 9 49.19 14.90 2.58
CA PRO A 9 48.54 13.59 2.52
C PRO A 9 47.30 13.49 3.41
N ILE A 10 47.29 14.17 4.58
CA ILE A 10 46.13 14.20 5.48
C ILE A 10 44.96 14.95 4.85
N GLY A 11 45.23 16.07 4.17
CA GLY A 11 44.20 16.84 3.45
C GLY A 11 43.54 16.04 2.32
N LEU A 12 44.33 15.29 1.54
CA LEU A 12 43.81 14.41 0.48
C LEU A 12 42.96 13.26 1.04
N LEU A 13 43.34 12.69 2.19
CA LEU A 13 42.58 11.65 2.87
C LEU A 13 41.21 12.16 3.35
N LEU A 14 41.17 13.37 3.90
CA LEU A 14 39.93 14.01 4.36
C LEU A 14 39.00 14.37 3.18
N ILE A 15 39.54 14.85 2.06
CA ILE A 15 38.76 15.12 0.84
C ILE A 15 38.21 13.81 0.27
N GLY A 16 39.02 12.75 0.25
CA GLY A 16 38.59 11.40 -0.15
C GLY A 16 37.43 10.89 0.71
N LEU A 17 37.55 10.97 2.04
CA LEU A 17 36.49 10.57 2.97
C LEU A 17 35.22 11.42 2.82
N ALA A 18 35.34 12.73 2.64
CA ALA A 18 34.19 13.61 2.41
C ALA A 18 33.45 13.27 1.11
N SER A 19 34.18 12.97 0.03
CA SER A 19 33.60 12.55 -1.25
C SER A 19 32.90 11.20 -1.14
N LEU A 20 33.49 10.25 -0.42
CA LEU A 20 32.89 8.93 -0.15
C LEU A 20 31.60 9.09 0.65
N PHE A 21 31.60 9.94 1.68
CA PHE A 21 30.41 10.21 2.50
C PHE A 21 29.28 10.86 1.68
N TYR A 22 29.64 11.76 0.76
CA TYR A 22 28.69 12.39 -0.16
C TYR A 22 28.08 11.38 -1.15
N ILE A 23 28.91 10.50 -1.73
CA ILE A 23 28.45 9.40 -2.61
C ILE A 23 27.54 8.44 -1.82
N CYS A 24 27.94 8.02 -0.63
CA CYS A 24 27.13 7.19 0.26
C CYS A 24 25.80 7.85 0.59
N LYS A 25 25.77 9.16 0.83
CA LYS A 25 24.54 9.92 1.08
C LYS A 25 23.64 9.98 -0.16
N ILE A 26 24.21 10.11 -1.36
CA ILE A 26 23.45 10.07 -2.62
C ILE A 26 22.86 8.67 -2.84
N ILE A 27 23.66 7.62 -2.66
CA ILE A 27 23.21 6.23 -2.79
C ILE A 27 22.15 5.91 -1.73
N TYR A 28 22.37 6.29 -0.47
CA TYR A 28 21.39 6.12 0.60
C TYR A 28 20.11 6.93 0.34
N SER A 29 20.22 8.16 -0.16
CA SER A 29 19.06 8.98 -0.58
C SER A 29 18.31 8.33 -1.74
N ALA A 30 19.01 7.75 -2.72
CA ALA A 30 18.40 7.04 -3.84
C ALA A 30 17.70 5.76 -3.36
N ILE A 31 18.36 4.95 -2.53
CA ILE A 31 17.78 3.71 -1.96
C ILE A 31 16.61 4.03 -1.00
N SER A 32 16.73 5.09 -0.20
CA SER A 32 15.69 5.53 0.73
C SER A 32 14.46 6.11 0.02
N LYS A 33 14.64 6.76 -1.15
CA LYS A 33 13.55 7.34 -1.94
C LYS A 33 12.84 6.32 -2.84
N THR A 34 13.47 5.20 -3.16
CA THR A 34 12.87 4.19 -4.03
C THR A 34 12.64 2.88 -3.28
N ASN A 35 11.36 2.55 -3.10
CA ASN A 35 10.86 1.19 -2.97
C ASN A 35 11.07 0.45 -1.65
N PHE A 36 11.57 1.01 -0.53
CA PHE A 36 11.60 0.24 0.73
C PHE A 36 10.23 -0.36 1.08
N PHE A 37 9.15 0.43 0.97
CA PHE A 37 7.80 -0.07 1.24
C PHE A 37 7.32 -1.07 0.18
N GLN A 38 7.67 -0.87 -1.09
CA GLN A 38 7.32 -1.82 -2.15
C GLN A 38 8.06 -3.14 -1.99
N THR A 39 9.36 -3.10 -1.70
CA THR A 39 10.22 -4.25 -1.42
C THR A 39 9.81 -4.92 -0.10
N PHE A 40 9.42 -4.16 0.91
CA PHE A 40 8.89 -4.66 2.19
C PHE A 40 7.55 -5.38 1.99
N LEU A 41 6.59 -4.75 1.30
CA LEU A 41 5.33 -5.40 0.93
C LEU A 41 5.60 -6.65 0.11
N ARG A 42 6.43 -6.54 -0.94
CA ARG A 42 6.74 -7.67 -1.82
C ARG A 42 7.41 -8.82 -1.06
N LYS A 43 8.30 -8.54 -0.11
CA LYS A 43 9.05 -9.56 0.64
C LYS A 43 8.24 -10.20 1.77
N ILE A 44 7.43 -9.42 2.51
CA ILE A 44 6.58 -9.97 3.58
C ILE A 44 5.35 -10.66 2.98
N HIS A 45 4.79 -10.11 1.91
CA HIS A 45 3.56 -10.62 1.33
C HIS A 45 3.81 -11.78 0.37
N SER A 46 4.97 -11.89 -0.30
CA SER A 46 5.25 -13.05 -1.16
C SER A 46 5.16 -14.37 -0.39
N SER A 47 5.83 -14.46 0.76
CA SER A 47 5.78 -15.67 1.59
C SER A 47 4.38 -15.98 2.11
N LYS A 48 3.55 -14.95 2.36
CA LYS A 48 2.16 -15.15 2.76
C LYS A 48 1.29 -15.56 1.57
N PHE A 49 1.51 -15.03 0.37
CA PHE A 49 0.81 -15.43 -0.84
C PHE A 49 1.12 -16.88 -1.21
N ASP A 50 2.39 -17.30 -1.15
CA ASP A 50 2.77 -18.69 -1.39
C ASP A 50 2.04 -19.64 -0.43
N LYS A 51 1.91 -19.25 0.85
CA LYS A 51 1.16 -20.01 1.85
C LYS A 51 -0.34 -20.04 1.56
N ILE A 52 -0.94 -18.91 1.19
CA ILE A 52 -2.36 -18.85 0.82
C ILE A 52 -2.62 -19.75 -0.37
N ASP A 53 -1.78 -19.67 -1.40
CA ASP A 53 -1.91 -20.46 -2.63
C ASP A 53 -1.76 -21.96 -2.32
N ALA A 54 -0.78 -22.35 -1.47
CA ALA A 54 -0.64 -23.72 -1.00
C ALA A 54 -1.85 -24.21 -0.19
N LEU A 55 -2.47 -23.36 0.64
CA LEU A 55 -3.69 -23.71 1.37
C LEU A 55 -4.88 -23.89 0.42
N ILE A 56 -4.96 -23.08 -0.64
CA ILE A 56 -5.98 -23.22 -1.68
C ILE A 56 -5.80 -24.53 -2.44
N GLU A 57 -4.57 -24.88 -2.81
CA GLU A 57 -4.24 -26.15 -3.47
C GLU A 57 -4.54 -27.38 -2.60
N GLN A 58 -4.41 -27.24 -1.29
CA GLN A 58 -4.78 -28.27 -0.31
C GLN A 58 -6.28 -28.28 0.04
N GLU A 59 -7.10 -27.49 -0.66
CA GLU A 59 -8.54 -27.32 -0.38
C GLU A 59 -8.87 -26.82 1.05
N LYS A 60 -7.88 -26.24 1.74
CA LYS A 60 -8.04 -25.61 3.06
C LYS A 60 -8.54 -24.17 2.91
N LEU A 61 -9.67 -24.03 2.22
CA LEU A 61 -10.19 -22.74 1.73
C LEU A 61 -10.49 -21.74 2.85
N LYS A 62 -10.92 -22.23 4.03
CA LYS A 62 -11.16 -21.38 5.20
C LYS A 62 -9.86 -20.74 5.71
N GLU A 63 -8.83 -21.54 5.91
CA GLU A 63 -7.53 -21.06 6.39
C GLU A 63 -6.92 -20.09 5.37
N ALA A 64 -7.00 -20.43 4.08
CA ALA A 64 -6.60 -19.55 3.00
C ALA A 64 -7.35 -18.22 3.02
N PHE A 65 -8.67 -18.25 3.21
CA PHE A 65 -9.51 -17.05 3.29
C PHE A 65 -9.11 -16.14 4.45
N PHE A 66 -9.02 -16.68 5.68
CA PHE A 66 -8.64 -15.86 6.84
C PHE A 66 -7.25 -15.26 6.67
N MET A 67 -6.29 -16.08 6.21
CA MET A 67 -4.94 -15.59 5.94
C MET A 67 -4.95 -14.50 4.85
N ALA A 68 -5.73 -14.64 3.78
CA ALA A 68 -5.86 -13.60 2.76
C ALA A 68 -6.41 -12.29 3.36
N THR A 69 -7.43 -12.35 4.21
CA THR A 69 -8.00 -11.14 4.83
C THR A 69 -7.04 -10.42 5.79
N GLU A 70 -6.12 -11.13 6.44
CA GLU A 70 -5.06 -10.52 7.27
C GLU A 70 -4.01 -9.75 6.45
N VAL A 71 -3.88 -10.09 5.17
CA VAL A 71 -2.90 -9.50 4.24
C VAL A 71 -3.51 -8.30 3.50
N PHE A 72 -4.83 -8.10 3.62
CA PHE A 72 -5.54 -6.96 3.04
C PHE A 72 -5.24 -5.66 3.80
N ILE A 73 -4.79 -4.62 3.10
CA ILE A 73 -4.38 -3.36 3.73
C ILE A 73 -5.52 -2.33 3.64
N PHE A 74 -6.08 -1.96 4.77
CA PHE A 74 -7.18 -1.00 4.87
C PHE A 74 -6.73 0.44 5.11
N ASP A 75 -5.65 0.66 5.87
CA ASP A 75 -5.23 2.00 6.28
C ASP A 75 -4.39 2.69 5.19
N ILE A 76 -5.04 3.56 4.43
CA ILE A 76 -4.43 4.40 3.39
C ILE A 76 -3.85 5.69 3.98
N SER A 77 -4.34 6.11 5.16
CA SER A 77 -4.07 7.45 5.71
C SER A 77 -2.60 7.70 6.06
N LYS A 78 -1.85 6.62 6.32
CA LYS A 78 -0.42 6.65 6.68
C LYS A 78 0.51 6.38 5.51
N ILE A 79 -0.04 6.09 4.34
CA ILE A 79 0.73 5.61 3.20
C ILE A 79 1.16 6.80 2.34
N LYS A 80 2.48 6.90 2.12
CA LYS A 80 3.05 7.91 1.24
C LYS A 80 2.45 7.76 -0.16
N VAL A 81 2.19 8.88 -0.83
CA VAL A 81 1.63 8.95 -2.20
C VAL A 81 2.30 7.94 -3.15
N ASN A 82 3.63 7.85 -3.12
CA ASN A 82 4.43 6.97 -3.98
C ASN A 82 4.20 5.45 -3.75
N ASN A 83 3.54 5.09 -2.64
CA ASN A 83 3.28 3.71 -2.25
C ASN A 83 1.84 3.28 -2.53
N LEU A 84 0.95 4.19 -2.93
CA LEU A 84 -0.47 3.89 -3.15
C LEU A 84 -0.70 2.86 -4.26
N GLN A 85 0.08 2.92 -5.34
CA GLN A 85 -0.01 1.96 -6.44
C GLN A 85 0.36 0.53 -5.98
N ALA A 86 1.42 0.39 -5.18
CA ALA A 86 1.84 -0.90 -4.66
C ALA A 86 0.80 -1.50 -3.70
N LEU A 87 0.15 -0.66 -2.88
CA LEU A 87 -0.98 -1.10 -2.06
C LEU A 87 -2.16 -1.59 -2.91
N PHE A 88 -2.49 -0.88 -3.98
CA PHE A 88 -3.59 -1.30 -4.86
C PHE A 88 -3.31 -2.66 -5.49
N ILE A 89 -2.09 -2.86 -6.03
CA ILE A 89 -1.66 -4.14 -6.59
C ILE A 89 -1.78 -5.24 -5.53
N ASN A 90 -1.29 -5.00 -4.31
CA ASN A 90 -1.42 -5.95 -3.20
C ASN A 90 -2.88 -6.31 -2.92
N ASN A 91 -3.76 -5.31 -2.75
CA ASN A 91 -5.16 -5.57 -2.39
C ASN A 91 -5.92 -6.26 -3.53
N SER A 92 -5.60 -5.98 -4.79
CA SER A 92 -6.16 -6.69 -5.94
C SER A 92 -5.73 -8.16 -5.94
N GLU A 93 -4.45 -8.44 -5.66
CA GLU A 93 -3.92 -9.81 -5.58
C GLU A 93 -4.49 -10.60 -4.38
N VAL A 94 -4.65 -9.94 -3.23
CA VAL A 94 -5.36 -10.52 -2.08
C VAL A 94 -6.81 -10.82 -2.45
N PHE A 95 -7.49 -9.90 -3.11
CA PHE A 95 -8.89 -10.05 -3.48
C PHE A 95 -9.13 -11.22 -4.42
N LYS A 96 -8.28 -11.42 -5.44
CA LYS A 96 -8.36 -12.62 -6.32
C LYS A 96 -8.36 -13.92 -5.54
N ARG A 97 -7.53 -14.01 -4.49
CA ARG A 97 -7.46 -15.19 -3.61
C ARG A 97 -8.71 -15.31 -2.74
N ILE A 98 -9.23 -14.20 -2.23
CA ILE A 98 -10.52 -14.17 -1.52
C ILE A 98 -11.63 -14.73 -2.42
N VAL A 99 -11.75 -14.24 -3.67
CA VAL A 99 -12.74 -14.74 -4.63
C VAL A 99 -12.63 -16.25 -4.78
N LYS A 100 -11.43 -16.76 -5.10
CA LYS A 100 -11.16 -18.20 -5.26
C LYS A 100 -11.55 -19.02 -4.03
N THR A 101 -11.30 -18.52 -2.81
CA THR A 101 -11.69 -19.21 -1.57
C THR A 101 -13.20 -19.20 -1.30
N THR A 102 -13.94 -18.27 -1.92
CA THR A 102 -15.39 -18.11 -1.73
C THR A 102 -16.23 -18.70 -2.86
N GLU A 103 -15.62 -19.07 -4.00
CA GLU A 103 -16.32 -19.69 -5.15
C GLU A 103 -17.03 -20.99 -4.80
N VAL A 104 -16.53 -21.73 -3.80
CA VAL A 104 -17.14 -22.99 -3.33
C VAL A 104 -18.39 -22.78 -2.48
N LEU A 105 -18.68 -21.55 -2.06
CA LEU A 105 -19.83 -21.26 -1.23
C LEU A 105 -21.12 -21.26 -2.07
N ASN A 106 -22.12 -22.00 -1.58
CA ASN A 106 -23.47 -22.00 -2.11
C ASN A 106 -24.45 -21.55 -1.01
N PRO A 107 -25.18 -20.42 -1.18
CA PRO A 107 -25.23 -19.56 -2.36
C PRO A 107 -23.99 -18.68 -2.55
N PRO A 108 -23.75 -18.17 -3.78
CA PRO A 108 -22.67 -17.25 -4.06
C PRO A 108 -22.69 -16.02 -3.15
N VAL A 109 -21.50 -15.58 -2.78
CA VAL A 109 -21.30 -14.45 -1.87
C VAL A 109 -21.63 -13.13 -2.58
N LYS A 110 -22.68 -12.45 -2.11
CA LYS A 110 -23.14 -11.15 -2.65
C LYS A 110 -22.17 -9.99 -2.39
N GLU A 111 -21.29 -10.13 -1.40
CA GLU A 111 -20.27 -9.13 -1.05
C GLU A 111 -19.16 -9.03 -2.12
N ILE A 112 -18.92 -10.08 -2.90
CA ILE A 112 -17.79 -10.14 -3.85
C ILE A 112 -17.86 -9.01 -4.89
N PRO A 113 -18.97 -8.81 -5.64
CA PRO A 113 -19.08 -7.70 -6.58
C PRO A 113 -18.94 -6.32 -5.92
N ILE A 114 -19.45 -6.17 -4.70
CA ILE A 114 -19.38 -4.90 -3.95
C ILE A 114 -17.92 -4.60 -3.56
N ILE A 115 -17.18 -5.61 -3.08
CA ILE A 115 -15.76 -5.47 -2.73
C ILE A 115 -14.93 -5.14 -3.97
N GLU A 116 -15.21 -5.77 -5.12
CA GLU A 116 -14.54 -5.48 -6.39
C GLU A 116 -14.74 -4.03 -6.83
N GLU A 117 -15.99 -3.54 -6.79
CA GLU A 117 -16.33 -2.16 -7.10
C GLU A 117 -15.59 -1.18 -6.17
N LEU A 118 -15.58 -1.47 -4.86
CA LEU A 118 -14.91 -0.64 -3.88
C LEU A 118 -13.38 -0.62 -4.08
N ILE A 119 -12.75 -1.74 -4.43
CA ILE A 119 -11.32 -1.80 -4.76
C ILE A 119 -11.02 -0.99 -6.02
N SER A 120 -11.86 -1.10 -7.05
CA SER A 120 -11.73 -0.33 -8.30
C SER A 120 -11.91 1.17 -8.06
N SER A 121 -12.92 1.56 -7.29
CA SER A 121 -13.16 2.94 -6.85
C SER A 121 -11.96 3.49 -6.06
N ARG A 122 -11.39 2.69 -5.15
CA ARG A 122 -10.18 3.07 -4.40
C ARG A 122 -8.98 3.35 -5.32
N ALA A 123 -8.82 2.57 -6.39
CA ALA A 123 -7.76 2.75 -7.38
C ALA A 123 -7.87 4.12 -8.04
N SER A 124 -9.08 4.47 -8.50
CA SER A 124 -9.39 5.74 -9.14
C SER A 124 -9.20 6.93 -8.20
N LEU A 125 -9.67 6.82 -6.95
CA LEU A 125 -9.48 7.85 -5.93
C LEU A 125 -8.01 8.05 -5.58
N SER A 126 -7.25 6.96 -5.46
CA SER A 126 -5.81 7.00 -5.15
C SER A 126 -5.02 7.66 -6.29
N LYS A 127 -5.35 7.33 -7.55
CA LYS A 127 -4.77 8.00 -8.73
C LYS A 127 -5.07 9.50 -8.71
N SER A 128 -6.33 9.88 -8.50
CA SER A 128 -6.75 11.29 -8.40
C SER A 128 -6.03 12.03 -7.27
N PHE A 129 -5.80 11.36 -6.14
CA PHE A 129 -5.06 11.92 -5.01
C PHE A 129 -3.57 12.13 -5.30
N VAL A 130 -2.93 11.19 -5.99
CA VAL A 130 -1.53 11.31 -6.44
C VAL A 130 -1.41 12.49 -7.40
N GLU A 131 -2.27 12.55 -8.42
CA GLU A 131 -2.28 13.63 -9.42
C GLU A 131 -2.48 14.99 -8.76
N ALA A 132 -3.48 15.12 -7.87
CA ALA A 132 -3.72 16.34 -7.12
C ALA A 132 -2.50 16.73 -6.28
N SER A 133 -1.87 15.78 -5.58
CA SER A 133 -0.70 16.04 -4.73
C SER A 133 0.50 16.58 -5.50
N LEU A 134 0.69 16.16 -6.75
CA LEU A 134 1.76 16.67 -7.62
C LEU A 134 1.53 18.14 -8.02
N THR A 135 0.27 18.56 -8.18
CA THR A 135 -0.13 19.94 -8.52
C THR A 135 0.22 20.95 -7.42
N LYS A 136 0.40 20.52 -6.16
CA LYS A 136 0.86 21.43 -5.07
C LYS A 136 2.19 22.10 -5.41
N SER A 137 3.08 21.34 -6.06
CA SER A 137 4.45 21.77 -6.35
C SER A 137 4.49 22.84 -7.45
N SER A 138 3.55 22.81 -8.40
CA SER A 138 3.40 23.82 -9.45
C SER A 138 2.74 25.09 -8.91
N ILE A 139 1.73 24.98 -8.04
CA ILE A 139 1.08 26.14 -7.40
C ILE A 139 2.10 26.93 -6.57
N LYS A 140 3.02 26.28 -5.84
CA LYS A 140 4.05 26.97 -5.05
C LYS A 140 5.07 27.77 -5.88
N LYS A 141 5.28 27.48 -7.18
CA LYS A 141 6.30 28.14 -8.01
C LYS A 141 5.88 29.44 -8.72
N SER A 142 4.58 29.71 -8.86
CA SER A 142 4.08 30.98 -9.45
C SER A 142 4.32 32.20 -8.50
N ASN A 143 4.14 33.47 -8.88
CA ASN A 143 4.42 34.62 -7.99
C ASN A 143 3.20 35.56 -7.74
N SER A 144 2.02 35.27 -8.29
CA SER A 144 0.84 36.14 -8.17
C SER A 144 -0.28 35.54 -7.31
N ASN A 145 -0.81 36.34 -6.38
CA ASN A 145 -2.06 36.19 -5.61
C ASN A 145 -2.69 34.78 -5.59
N LYS A 146 -2.12 33.87 -4.79
CA LYS A 146 -2.37 32.41 -4.85
C LYS A 146 -3.35 31.86 -3.82
N ASN A 147 -3.89 32.69 -2.94
CA ASN A 147 -4.65 32.18 -1.80
C ASN A 147 -5.84 31.32 -2.26
N TRP A 148 -6.62 31.81 -3.23
CA TRP A 148 -7.72 31.05 -3.83
C TRP A 148 -7.28 29.71 -4.44
N ALA A 149 -6.13 29.65 -5.13
CA ALA A 149 -5.62 28.43 -5.75
C ALA A 149 -5.08 27.42 -4.71
N LEU A 150 -4.53 27.91 -3.60
CA LEU A 150 -4.13 27.08 -2.47
C LEU A 150 -5.33 26.55 -1.71
N ASP A 151 -6.38 27.37 -1.53
CA ASP A 151 -7.61 26.99 -0.85
C ASP A 151 -8.35 25.91 -1.66
N GLU A 152 -8.50 26.11 -2.98
CA GLU A 152 -9.10 25.12 -3.88
C GLU A 152 -8.32 23.80 -3.88
N TYR A 153 -6.98 23.88 -3.91
CA TYR A 153 -6.11 22.72 -3.76
C TYR A 153 -6.35 21.98 -2.43
N ASN A 154 -6.42 22.72 -1.32
CA ASN A 154 -6.60 22.13 0.01
C ASN A 154 -7.98 21.46 0.11
N ASN A 155 -9.03 22.11 -0.40
CA ASN A 155 -10.39 21.58 -0.44
C ASN A 155 -10.43 20.27 -1.23
N ARG A 156 -9.84 20.24 -2.44
CA ARG A 156 -9.77 19.04 -3.27
C ARG A 156 -9.01 17.90 -2.59
N ILE A 157 -7.91 18.20 -1.92
CA ILE A 157 -7.12 17.19 -1.18
C ILE A 157 -7.91 16.62 0.00
N ASN A 158 -8.64 17.46 0.73
CA ASN A 158 -9.44 17.03 1.87
C ASN A 158 -10.62 16.17 1.40
N ASP A 159 -11.35 16.59 0.37
CA ASP A 159 -12.43 15.79 -0.24
C ASP A 159 -11.94 14.40 -0.69
N LEU A 160 -10.78 14.33 -1.36
CA LEU A 160 -10.20 13.05 -1.78
C LEU A 160 -9.80 12.16 -0.59
N LYS A 161 -9.28 12.74 0.50
CA LYS A 161 -8.97 11.99 1.72
C LYS A 161 -10.24 11.44 2.37
N ASP A 162 -11.29 12.23 2.46
CA ASP A 162 -12.57 11.83 3.06
C ASP A 162 -13.22 10.70 2.26
N LYS A 163 -13.17 10.79 0.92
CA LYS A 163 -13.62 9.72 0.01
C LYS A 163 -12.80 8.44 0.17
N LEU A 164 -11.47 8.55 0.26
CA LEU A 164 -10.60 7.39 0.51
C LEU A 164 -10.88 6.75 1.88
N GLN A 165 -11.13 7.56 2.91
CA GLN A 165 -11.46 7.06 4.24
C GLN A 165 -12.83 6.39 4.27
N THR A 166 -13.83 6.98 3.62
CA THR A 166 -15.16 6.37 3.47
C THR A 166 -15.07 5.04 2.75
N ASN A 167 -14.37 5.00 1.61
CA ASN A 167 -14.11 3.75 0.88
C ASN A 167 -13.38 2.71 1.76
N SER A 168 -12.45 3.14 2.61
CA SER A 168 -11.78 2.25 3.57
C SER A 168 -12.74 1.61 4.56
N ARG A 169 -13.60 2.41 5.18
CA ARG A 169 -14.65 1.91 6.10
C ARG A 169 -15.60 0.95 5.39
N SER A 170 -16.05 1.29 4.18
CA SER A 170 -16.92 0.41 3.40
C SER A 170 -16.26 -0.93 3.10
N LEU A 171 -14.99 -0.94 2.70
CA LEU A 171 -14.26 -2.20 2.47
C LEU A 171 -14.09 -3.02 3.74
N THR A 172 -13.80 -2.39 4.88
CA THR A 172 -13.72 -3.09 6.17
C THR A 172 -15.05 -3.76 6.49
N VAL A 173 -16.17 -3.04 6.38
CA VAL A 173 -17.51 -3.60 6.65
C VAL A 173 -17.83 -4.78 5.75
N GLN A 174 -17.55 -4.68 4.44
CA GLN A 174 -17.84 -5.77 3.50
C GLN A 174 -16.96 -7.00 3.76
N ILE A 175 -15.66 -6.82 4.04
CA ILE A 175 -14.75 -7.92 4.36
C ILE A 175 -15.13 -8.57 5.70
N ASP A 176 -15.51 -7.80 6.72
CA ASP A 176 -15.92 -8.35 8.00
C ASP A 176 -17.26 -9.09 7.91
N SER A 177 -18.20 -8.59 7.10
CA SER A 177 -19.44 -9.33 6.77
C SER A 177 -19.12 -10.66 6.08
N LEU A 178 -18.18 -10.65 5.13
CA LEU A 178 -17.73 -11.86 4.45
C LEU A 178 -17.05 -12.85 5.40
N LYS A 179 -16.22 -12.36 6.34
CA LYS A 179 -15.62 -13.20 7.39
C LYS A 179 -16.69 -13.88 8.24
N GLN A 180 -17.72 -13.17 8.67
CA GLN A 180 -18.79 -13.74 9.47
C GLN A 180 -19.50 -14.88 8.72
N LYS A 181 -19.82 -14.70 7.44
CA LYS A 181 -20.43 -15.77 6.62
C LYS A 181 -19.53 -16.99 6.46
N MET A 182 -18.22 -16.77 6.25
CA MET A 182 -17.24 -17.86 6.20
C MET A 182 -17.13 -18.62 7.53
N GLN A 183 -17.36 -17.97 8.67
CA GLN A 183 -17.44 -18.64 9.97
C GLN A 183 -18.73 -19.43 10.14
N SER A 184 -19.87 -18.85 9.75
CA SER A 184 -21.20 -19.44 9.96
C SER A 184 -21.51 -20.64 9.06
N SER A 185 -21.03 -20.67 7.81
CA SER A 185 -21.33 -21.78 6.87
C SER A 185 -20.82 -23.15 7.33
N GLN A 186 -19.92 -23.20 8.32
CA GLN A 186 -19.42 -24.46 8.90
C GLN A 186 -20.24 -24.98 10.08
N ASN A 187 -21.02 -24.13 10.76
CA ASN A 187 -21.83 -24.60 11.88
C ASN A 187 -23.06 -25.38 11.40
N GLU A 188 -23.52 -25.14 10.17
CA GLU A 188 -24.67 -25.85 9.60
C GLU A 188 -24.34 -27.29 9.14
N SER A 189 -23.05 -27.63 8.92
CA SER A 189 -22.66 -29.00 8.55
C SER A 189 -22.49 -29.95 9.75
N LEU A 190 -22.51 -29.44 10.99
CA LEU A 190 -22.34 -30.23 12.22
C LEU A 190 -23.67 -30.62 12.89
N THR A 191 -24.80 -30.07 12.43
CA THR A 191 -26.13 -30.27 13.06
C THR A 191 -27.02 -31.29 12.34
N TYR A 192 -26.53 -31.91 11.27
CA TYR A 192 -27.22 -32.98 10.54
C TYR A 192 -26.37 -34.26 10.48
N HIS A 193 -26.02 -34.79 11.65
CA HIS A 193 -25.62 -36.18 11.81
C HIS A 193 -26.24 -36.75 13.09
#